data_AF-A0A6J1QBB3-F1
#
_entry.id   AF-A0A6J1QBB3-F1
#
_cell.length_a   1.000
_cell.length_b   1.000
_cell.length_c   1.000
_cell.angle_alpha   90.00
_cell.angle_beta   90.00
_cell.angle_gamma   90.00
#
_symmetry.space_group_name_H-M   'P 1'
#
loop_
_entity.id
_entity.type
_entity.pdbx_description
1 polymer ?
#
loop_
_entity_poly.entity_id
_entity_poly.type
_entity_poly.pdbx_seq_one_letter_code
_entity_poly.pdbx_strand_id
1 'polypeptide(L)'
;MADEESETSDESLDAGSEKFDPLKALYSPKVRLASSAPIYDNVSKFESVLKNVNAPTKSDKSAVPESSRRRFLSHQEPVVRRRHGRKNVLSKMQKTLGPLGMLHGCMEEKIRVRVYTRNAHGIRGHVEAYVAAFDKYWNLALEDCFEVWSRKVKRKAPALGADAVKVEPTENDVPRTVVKKIEGRTETLERHVPQMLLRGEQVAIIVKIN
;
A
#
# COMPACT_ATOMS: atom_id res chain seq x y z
N MET A 1 -24.16 35.75 -49.46
CA MET A 1 -22.78 36.24 -49.66
C MET A 1 -21.93 35.40 -48.72
N ALA A 2 -21.44 34.27 -49.20
CA ALA A 2 -20.10 34.13 -49.80
C ALA A 2 -19.02 34.22 -48.71
N ASP A 3 -18.05 33.34 -48.55
CA ASP A 3 -17.71 32.05 -49.16
C ASP A 3 -16.60 31.47 -48.25
N GLU A 4 -16.55 30.15 -48.14
CA GLU A 4 -15.36 29.32 -47.88
C GLU A 4 -14.53 29.55 -46.59
N GLU A 5 -14.88 28.80 -45.53
CA GLU A 5 -13.90 28.41 -44.50
C GLU A 5 -12.85 27.49 -45.14
N SER A 6 -11.79 28.12 -45.62
CA SER A 6 -10.64 27.49 -46.24
C SER A 6 -10.06 26.40 -45.33
N GLU A 7 -10.14 25.15 -45.79
CA GLU A 7 -9.39 23.98 -45.27
C GLU A 7 -7.88 24.15 -45.55
N THR A 8 -7.26 25.23 -45.07
CA THR A 8 -5.81 25.35 -45.07
C THR A 8 -5.31 24.69 -43.79
N SER A 9 -4.70 23.52 -43.92
CA SER A 9 -3.91 22.92 -42.85
C SER A 9 -2.90 23.96 -42.35
N ASP A 10 -3.12 24.45 -41.14
CA ASP A 10 -2.31 25.50 -40.52
C ASP A 10 -0.95 24.87 -40.18
N GLU A 11 0.05 24.96 -41.08
CA GLU A 11 1.38 24.33 -40.95
C GLU A 11 2.08 24.65 -39.61
N SER A 12 1.67 25.76 -38.97
CA SER A 12 2.14 26.19 -37.64
C SER A 12 1.68 25.32 -36.47
N LEU A 13 0.64 24.50 -36.66
CA LEU A 13 0.09 23.60 -35.63
C LEU A 13 0.58 22.15 -35.77
N ASP A 14 1.25 21.82 -36.86
CA ASP A 14 1.78 20.48 -37.11
C ASP A 14 3.16 20.31 -36.45
N ALA A 15 3.28 19.37 -35.53
CA ALA A 15 4.51 19.08 -34.79
C ALA A 15 5.66 18.58 -35.69
N GLY A 16 5.36 18.12 -36.90
CA GLY A 16 6.36 17.70 -37.90
C GLY A 16 6.85 18.81 -38.84
N SER A 17 6.26 20.00 -38.77
CA SER A 17 6.54 21.12 -39.69
C SER A 17 7.72 21.97 -39.22
N GLU A 18 8.51 22.49 -40.16
CA GLU A 18 9.60 23.44 -39.87
C GLU A 18 9.11 24.78 -39.31
N LYS A 19 7.84 25.12 -39.55
CA LYS A 19 7.20 26.37 -39.08
C LYS A 19 6.36 26.18 -37.81
N PHE A 20 6.57 25.09 -37.07
CA PHE A 20 5.80 24.77 -35.88
C PHE A 20 5.97 25.85 -34.78
N ASP A 21 4.86 26.42 -34.32
CA ASP A 21 4.82 27.35 -33.20
C ASP A 21 4.27 26.64 -31.94
N PRO A 22 5.12 26.33 -30.95
CA PRO A 22 4.70 25.59 -29.77
C PRO A 22 3.70 26.35 -28.91
N LEU A 23 3.77 27.68 -28.88
CA LEU A 23 2.84 28.50 -28.08
C LEU A 23 1.46 28.52 -28.74
N LYS A 24 1.41 28.73 -30.06
CA LYS A 24 0.15 28.69 -30.81
C LYS A 24 -0.49 27.30 -30.75
N ALA A 25 0.31 26.23 -30.84
CA ALA A 25 -0.16 24.87 -30.67
C ALA A 25 -0.79 24.63 -29.29
N LEU A 26 -0.11 25.03 -28.21
CA LEU A 26 -0.58 24.82 -26.83
C LEU A 26 -1.97 25.43 -26.55
N TYR A 27 -2.26 26.59 -27.14
CA TYR A 27 -3.52 27.31 -26.93
C TYR A 27 -4.57 27.03 -28.01
N SER A 28 -4.26 26.28 -29.07
CA SER A 28 -5.21 25.98 -30.14
C SER A 28 -6.00 24.68 -29.86
N PRO A 29 -7.33 24.67 -30.08
CA PRO A 29 -8.14 23.46 -29.95
C PRO A 29 -8.00 22.50 -31.14
N LYS A 30 -7.25 22.87 -32.18
CA LYS A 30 -7.15 22.15 -33.46
C LYS A 30 -5.90 21.27 -33.58
N VAL A 31 -5.06 21.18 -32.54
CA VAL A 31 -3.85 20.34 -32.56
C VAL A 31 -4.23 18.86 -32.67
N ARG A 32 -3.66 18.18 -33.67
CA ARG A 32 -3.77 16.72 -33.82
C ARG A 32 -2.47 16.09 -33.35
N LEU A 33 -2.52 15.44 -32.19
CA LEU A 33 -1.40 14.60 -31.73
C LEU A 33 -1.40 13.28 -32.52
N ALA A 34 -0.22 12.81 -32.92
CA ALA A 34 -0.08 11.51 -33.58
C ALA A 34 -0.58 10.39 -32.65
N SER A 35 -1.69 9.75 -33.01
CA SER A 35 -2.36 8.73 -32.18
C SER A 35 -1.59 7.41 -32.05
N SER A 36 -0.52 7.24 -32.83
CA SER A 36 0.26 5.99 -32.93
C SER A 36 1.70 6.13 -32.44
N ALA A 37 1.99 7.07 -31.55
CA ALA A 37 3.33 7.19 -30.97
C ALA A 37 3.53 6.16 -29.83
N PRO A 38 4.63 5.39 -29.84
CA PRO A 38 4.95 4.49 -28.73
C PRO A 38 5.22 5.29 -27.45
N ILE A 39 4.56 4.91 -26.36
CA ILE A 39 4.73 5.53 -25.05
C ILE A 39 5.96 4.89 -24.39
N TYR A 40 6.94 5.72 -24.00
CA TYR A 40 8.12 5.28 -23.25
C TYR A 40 8.03 5.71 -21.79
N ASP A 41 8.38 4.80 -20.88
CA ASP A 41 8.23 5.01 -19.43
C ASP A 41 9.13 6.12 -18.87
N ASN A 42 10.26 6.43 -19.53
CA ASN A 42 11.17 7.49 -19.13
C ASN A 42 12.00 8.03 -20.31
N VAL A 43 12.60 9.21 -20.10
CA VAL A 43 13.43 9.91 -21.09
C VAL A 43 14.63 9.06 -21.53
N SER A 44 15.24 8.31 -20.60
CA SER A 44 16.39 7.45 -20.91
C SER A 44 16.03 6.31 -21.87
N LYS A 45 14.82 5.73 -21.75
CA LYS A 45 14.29 4.69 -22.64
C LYS A 45 14.02 5.27 -24.03
N PHE A 46 13.41 6.46 -24.09
CA PHE A 46 13.22 7.18 -25.35
C PHE A 46 14.56 7.44 -26.06
N GLU A 47 15.54 8.00 -25.37
CA GLU A 47 16.87 8.26 -25.94
C GLU A 47 17.57 6.99 -26.42
N SER A 48 17.42 5.87 -25.69
CA SER A 48 18.03 4.60 -26.07
C SER A 48 17.49 4.08 -27.40
N VAL A 49 16.17 4.18 -27.60
CA VAL A 49 15.51 3.79 -28.86
C VAL A 49 15.90 4.75 -29.98
N LEU A 50 15.91 6.06 -29.72
CA LEU A 50 16.30 7.07 -30.70
C LEU A 50 17.75 6.93 -31.16
N LYS A 51 18.66 6.54 -30.25
CA LYS A 51 20.07 6.27 -30.56
C LYS A 51 20.31 4.86 -31.11
N ASN A 52 19.26 4.05 -31.33
CA ASN A 52 19.33 2.62 -31.66
C ASN A 52 20.26 1.83 -30.73
N VAL A 53 20.45 2.31 -29.50
CA VAL A 53 21.21 1.62 -28.46
C VAL A 53 20.25 0.65 -27.82
N ASN A 54 20.09 -0.50 -28.47
CA ASN A 54 19.50 -1.67 -27.84
C ASN A 54 20.40 -2.06 -26.67
N ALA A 55 20.08 -1.57 -25.48
CA ALA A 55 20.60 -2.17 -24.26
C ALA A 55 20.23 -3.65 -24.32
N PRO A 56 21.16 -4.59 -24.12
CA PRO A 56 20.85 -6.01 -24.17
C PRO A 56 19.83 -6.30 -23.06
N THR A 57 18.56 -6.35 -23.45
CA THR A 57 17.55 -7.09 -22.74
C THR A 57 18.10 -8.51 -22.65
N LYS A 58 18.11 -9.06 -21.44
CA LYS A 58 18.55 -10.43 -21.18
C LYS A 58 17.60 -11.39 -21.91
N SER A 59 17.81 -11.58 -23.20
CA SER A 59 17.26 -12.67 -23.98
C SER A 59 18.12 -13.90 -23.72
N ASP A 60 17.43 -14.94 -23.34
CA ASP A 60 17.76 -16.35 -23.21
C ASP A 60 19.20 -16.82 -23.44
N LYS A 61 19.62 -17.64 -22.47
CA LYS A 61 20.82 -18.46 -22.51
C LYS A 61 20.75 -19.42 -23.70
N SER A 62 21.42 -19.10 -24.79
CA SER A 62 21.90 -20.12 -25.72
C SER A 62 23.21 -19.67 -26.38
N ALA A 63 24.23 -20.51 -26.21
CA ALA A 63 25.52 -20.51 -26.90
C ALA A 63 26.42 -19.26 -26.73
N VAL A 64 27.14 -19.19 -25.60
CA VAL A 64 28.36 -18.38 -25.51
C VAL A 64 29.51 -19.18 -26.16
N PRO A 65 30.29 -18.61 -27.10
CA PRO A 65 31.46 -19.28 -27.67
C PRO A 65 32.53 -19.50 -26.60
N GLU A 66 33.26 -20.61 -26.73
CA GLU A 66 34.15 -21.22 -25.73
C GLU A 66 35.36 -20.36 -25.28
N SER A 67 35.53 -19.14 -25.83
CA SER A 67 36.72 -18.30 -25.63
C SER A 67 36.65 -17.34 -24.43
N SER A 68 35.58 -17.33 -23.63
CA SER A 68 35.54 -16.57 -22.37
C SER A 68 35.74 -17.46 -21.13
N ARG A 69 36.56 -18.52 -21.22
CA ARG A 69 37.04 -19.23 -20.01
C ARG A 69 37.88 -18.25 -19.18
N ARG A 70 37.30 -17.83 -18.06
CA ARG A 70 37.91 -16.96 -17.05
C ARG A 70 39.28 -17.53 -16.66
N ARG A 71 40.34 -16.70 -16.70
CA ARG A 71 41.75 -17.06 -16.45
C ARG A 71 42.10 -17.19 -14.96
N PHE A 72 41.15 -17.57 -14.12
CA PHE A 72 41.40 -17.70 -12.69
C PHE A 72 41.59 -19.17 -12.34
N LEU A 73 42.65 -19.48 -11.60
CA LEU A 73 42.84 -20.81 -11.01
C LEU A 73 41.71 -21.08 -10.00
N SER A 74 41.41 -22.35 -9.71
CA SER A 74 40.29 -22.74 -8.83
C SER A 74 40.30 -22.07 -7.45
N HIS A 75 41.48 -21.75 -6.91
CA HIS A 75 41.62 -21.04 -5.63
C HIS A 75 41.54 -19.50 -5.74
N GLN A 76 41.61 -18.96 -6.95
CA GLN A 76 41.44 -17.53 -7.27
C GLN A 76 39.99 -17.20 -7.66
N GLU A 77 39.12 -18.21 -7.73
CA GLU A 77 37.71 -17.98 -7.95
C GLU A 77 37.09 -17.24 -6.75
N PRO A 78 36.15 -16.30 -6.99
CA PRO A 78 35.43 -15.66 -5.91
C PRO A 78 34.80 -16.72 -5.00
N VAL A 79 35.15 -16.70 -3.71
CA VAL A 79 34.61 -17.63 -2.71
C VAL A 79 33.09 -17.58 -2.78
N VAL A 80 32.47 -18.69 -3.19
CA VAL A 80 31.02 -18.83 -3.26
C VAL A 80 30.48 -18.75 -1.84
N ARG A 81 30.09 -17.54 -1.42
CA ARG A 81 29.38 -17.35 -0.17
C ARG A 81 28.07 -18.13 -0.26
N ARG A 82 27.85 -19.07 0.67
CA ARG A 82 26.55 -19.71 0.82
C ARG A 82 25.53 -18.60 0.99
N ARG A 83 24.60 -18.48 0.03
CA ARG A 83 23.49 -17.55 0.16
C ARG A 83 22.66 -18.03 1.34
N HIS A 84 22.71 -17.30 2.46
CA HIS A 84 21.77 -17.56 3.54
C HIS A 84 20.35 -17.41 2.99
N GLY A 85 19.46 -18.34 3.35
CA GLY A 85 18.05 -18.24 3.01
C GLY A 85 17.50 -16.86 3.42
N ARG A 86 16.57 -16.32 2.62
CA ARG A 86 15.97 -15.01 2.88
C ARG A 86 15.29 -15.05 4.26
N LYS A 87 15.79 -14.23 5.19
CA LYS A 87 15.22 -14.09 6.54
C LYS A 87 14.02 -13.14 6.47
N ASN A 88 12.82 -13.67 6.32
CA ASN A 88 11.56 -12.90 6.36
C ASN A 88 10.89 -12.99 7.73
N VAL A 89 9.86 -12.17 7.98
CA VAL A 89 9.10 -12.17 9.24
C VAL A 89 8.46 -13.53 9.50
N LEU A 90 7.88 -14.16 8.47
CA LEU A 90 7.24 -15.49 8.58
C LEU A 90 8.23 -16.57 9.08
N SER A 91 9.45 -16.61 8.53
CA SER A 91 10.51 -17.53 8.97
C SER A 91 11.01 -17.24 10.38
N LYS A 92 10.84 -16.00 10.87
CA LYS A 92 11.17 -15.63 12.24
C LYS A 92 10.06 -16.06 13.19
N MET A 93 8.79 -15.86 12.82
CA MET A 93 7.64 -16.26 13.62
C MET A 93 7.72 -17.74 14.00
N GLN A 94 7.98 -18.62 13.01
CA GLN A 94 8.14 -20.07 13.21
C GLN A 94 9.27 -20.46 14.18
N LYS A 95 10.28 -19.61 14.34
CA LYS A 95 11.45 -19.87 15.20
C LYS A 95 11.36 -19.15 16.54
N THR A 96 10.23 -18.52 16.82
CA THR A 96 10.08 -17.70 18.02
C THR A 96 9.80 -18.57 19.22
N LEU A 97 10.53 -18.34 20.31
CA LEU A 97 10.38 -19.05 21.57
C LEU A 97 9.89 -18.08 22.67
N GLY A 98 9.40 -18.63 23.78
CA GLY A 98 8.94 -17.85 24.93
C GLY A 98 7.56 -17.19 24.71
N PRO A 99 7.31 -15.97 25.23
CA PRO A 99 6.00 -15.32 25.16
C PRO A 99 5.49 -15.08 23.73
N LEU A 100 6.39 -14.74 22.80
CA LEU A 100 6.04 -14.62 21.39
C LEU A 100 5.80 -15.99 20.73
N GLY A 101 6.39 -17.06 21.26
CA GLY A 101 6.08 -18.44 20.85
C GLY A 101 4.66 -18.86 21.25
N MET A 102 4.14 -18.39 22.39
CA MET A 102 2.73 -18.56 22.75
C MET A 102 1.80 -17.91 21.71
N LEU A 103 2.15 -16.72 21.22
CA LEU A 103 1.40 -16.08 20.12
C LEU A 103 1.45 -16.89 18.83
N HIS A 104 2.58 -17.55 18.54
CA HIS A 104 2.67 -18.46 17.40
C HIS A 104 1.68 -19.62 17.52
N GLY A 105 1.58 -20.25 18.68
CA GLY A 105 0.57 -21.29 18.93
C GLY A 105 -0.85 -20.76 18.75
N CYS A 106 -1.16 -19.58 19.29
CA CYS A 106 -2.47 -18.95 19.09
C CYS A 106 -2.78 -18.65 17.62
N MET A 107 -1.77 -18.31 16.82
CA MET A 107 -1.92 -18.09 15.37
C MET A 107 -2.15 -19.42 14.62
N GLU A 108 -1.38 -20.47 14.91
CA GLU A 108 -1.50 -21.77 14.23
C GLU A 108 -2.82 -22.47 14.56
N GLU A 109 -3.21 -22.47 15.84
CA GLU A 109 -4.44 -23.07 16.33
C GLU A 109 -5.68 -22.18 16.08
N LYS A 110 -5.47 -20.97 15.54
CA LYS A 110 -6.50 -19.95 15.31
C LYS A 110 -7.34 -19.70 16.57
N ILE A 111 -6.67 -19.43 17.68
CA ILE A 111 -7.28 -19.12 18.98
C ILE A 111 -7.52 -17.63 19.10
N ARG A 112 -8.69 -17.25 19.64
CA ARG A 112 -9.01 -15.85 19.95
C ARG A 112 -8.12 -15.32 21.06
N VAL A 113 -7.55 -14.15 20.83
CA VAL A 113 -6.78 -13.40 21.83
C VAL A 113 -7.47 -12.09 22.17
N ARG A 114 -7.29 -11.63 23.40
CA ARG A 114 -7.69 -10.31 23.87
C ARG A 114 -6.46 -9.42 23.97
N VAL A 115 -6.37 -8.42 23.10
CA VAL A 115 -5.28 -7.45 23.06
C VAL A 115 -5.75 -6.16 23.70
N TYR A 116 -5.18 -5.81 24.86
CA TYR A 116 -5.45 -4.54 25.52
C TYR A 116 -4.61 -3.43 24.92
N THR A 117 -5.25 -2.32 24.54
CA THR A 117 -4.58 -1.16 23.94
C THR A 117 -4.37 -0.06 24.97
N ARG A 118 -3.19 0.56 24.94
CA ARG A 118 -2.84 1.69 25.82
C ARG A 118 -3.41 3.01 25.30
N ASN A 119 -3.71 3.91 26.22
CA ASN A 119 -3.93 5.33 25.94
C ASN A 119 -2.70 6.13 26.42
N ALA A 120 -2.72 7.46 26.28
CA ALA A 120 -1.72 8.34 26.89
C ALA A 120 -1.55 8.07 28.41
N HIS A 121 -2.67 7.80 29.09
CA HIS A 121 -2.68 7.41 30.50
C HIS A 121 -3.66 6.24 30.68
N GLY A 122 -3.14 5.06 31.04
CA GLY A 122 -3.94 3.86 31.28
C GLY A 122 -4.34 3.07 30.03
N ILE A 123 -5.35 2.22 30.17
CA ILE A 123 -5.86 1.33 29.12
C ILE A 123 -7.02 2.01 28.40
N ARG A 124 -6.96 2.05 27.06
CA ARG A 124 -8.00 2.61 26.18
C ARG A 124 -9.18 1.67 26.03
N GLY A 125 -8.88 0.38 25.89
CA GLY A 125 -9.84 -0.64 25.49
C GLY A 125 -9.16 -1.95 25.17
N HIS A 126 -9.88 -2.85 24.52
CA HIS A 126 -9.35 -4.13 24.08
C HIS A 126 -9.92 -4.53 22.73
N VAL A 127 -9.19 -5.42 22.06
CA VAL A 127 -9.57 -6.03 20.80
C VAL A 127 -9.59 -7.53 21.02
N GLU A 128 -10.71 -8.17 20.71
CA GLU A 128 -10.78 -9.62 20.60
C GLU A 128 -10.67 -10.01 19.14
N ALA A 129 -9.67 -10.83 18.78
CA ALA A 129 -9.41 -11.17 17.38
C ALA A 129 -8.60 -12.48 17.26
N TYR A 130 -8.49 -12.99 16.05
CA TYR A 130 -7.50 -14.01 15.68
C TYR A 130 -6.21 -13.34 15.23
N VAL A 131 -5.07 -13.90 15.60
CA VAL A 131 -3.76 -13.41 15.16
C VAL A 131 -3.43 -14.03 13.81
N ALA A 132 -3.28 -13.20 12.77
CA ALA A 132 -2.88 -13.63 11.43
C ALA A 132 -1.36 -13.52 11.23
N ALA A 133 -0.72 -12.51 11.83
CA ALA A 133 0.73 -12.39 11.86
C ALA A 133 1.21 -11.53 13.03
N PHE A 134 2.47 -11.71 13.42
CA PHE A 134 3.10 -10.90 14.45
C PHE A 134 4.59 -10.63 14.15
N ASP A 135 5.16 -9.63 14.80
CA ASP A 135 6.59 -9.31 14.71
C ASP A 135 7.20 -9.10 16.11
N LYS A 136 8.55 -9.06 16.18
CA LYS A 136 9.33 -8.86 17.41
C LYS A 136 8.98 -7.57 18.17
N TYR A 137 8.40 -6.59 17.48
CA TYR A 137 7.96 -5.33 18.07
C TYR A 137 6.52 -5.38 18.57
N TRP A 138 5.89 -6.57 18.60
CA TRP A 138 4.49 -6.78 18.95
C TRP A 138 3.51 -6.10 17.99
N ASN A 139 3.94 -5.81 16.76
CA ASN A 139 3.00 -5.44 15.70
C ASN A 139 2.17 -6.67 15.36
N LEU A 140 0.85 -6.54 15.36
CA LEU A 140 -0.09 -7.64 15.15
C LEU A 140 -0.95 -7.35 13.93
N ALA A 141 -0.99 -8.30 13.00
CA ALA A 141 -2.05 -8.37 12.01
C ALA A 141 -3.15 -9.26 12.56
N LEU A 142 -4.36 -8.71 12.66
CA LEU A 142 -5.50 -9.34 13.31
C LEU A 142 -6.64 -9.54 12.30
N GLU A 143 -7.35 -10.65 12.43
CA GLU A 143 -8.54 -11.03 11.67
C GLU A 143 -9.76 -11.14 12.59
N ASP A 144 -10.93 -10.78 12.07
CA ASP A 144 -12.22 -10.83 12.79
C ASP A 144 -12.19 -10.08 14.13
N CYS A 145 -11.90 -8.79 14.06
CA CYS A 145 -11.63 -7.96 15.23
C CYS A 145 -12.91 -7.38 15.82
N PHE A 146 -13.18 -7.69 17.08
CA PHE A 146 -14.17 -7.00 17.91
C PHE A 146 -13.45 -6.01 18.83
N GLU A 147 -13.45 -4.73 18.45
CA GLU A 147 -12.82 -3.68 19.24
C GLU A 147 -13.84 -3.04 20.18
N VAL A 148 -13.47 -2.94 21.45
CA VAL A 148 -14.23 -2.26 22.49
C VAL A 148 -13.35 -1.15 23.08
N TRP A 149 -13.81 0.10 23.02
CA TRP A 149 -13.06 1.23 23.56
C TRP A 149 -13.96 2.30 24.15
N SER A 150 -13.41 3.08 25.09
CA SER A 150 -14.14 4.18 25.70
C SER A 150 -13.68 5.53 25.14
N ARG A 151 -14.61 6.46 24.93
CA ARG A 151 -14.31 7.86 24.58
C ARG A 151 -15.20 8.83 25.35
N LYS A 152 -14.80 10.09 25.41
CA LYS A 152 -15.64 11.15 25.99
C LYS A 152 -16.84 11.42 25.08
N VAL A 153 -18.03 11.52 25.67
CA VAL A 153 -19.27 11.87 24.96
C VAL A 153 -19.11 13.27 24.37
N LYS A 154 -19.19 13.39 23.03
CA LYS A 154 -19.17 14.69 22.35
C LYS A 154 -20.59 15.24 22.28
N ARG A 155 -21.00 16.02 23.28
CA ARG A 155 -22.29 16.74 23.29
C ARG A 155 -22.27 18.02 22.44
N LYS A 156 -21.65 18.01 21.26
CA LYS A 156 -21.84 19.14 20.37
C LYS A 156 -23.24 19.00 19.76
N ALA A 157 -24.13 19.93 20.10
CA ALA A 157 -25.34 20.14 19.33
C ALA A 157 -24.92 20.40 17.87
N PRO A 158 -25.57 19.79 16.87
CA PRO A 158 -25.36 20.17 15.48
C PRO A 158 -25.53 21.69 15.36
N ALA A 159 -24.62 22.35 14.64
CA ALA A 159 -24.63 23.82 14.51
C ALA A 159 -25.85 24.33 13.71
N LEU A 160 -26.45 23.46 12.89
CA LEU A 160 -27.77 23.68 12.30
C LEU A 160 -28.79 22.97 13.17
N GLY A 161 -29.92 23.62 13.45
CA GLY A 161 -31.03 23.08 14.25
C GLY A 161 -31.58 21.74 13.74
N ALA A 162 -32.70 21.29 14.31
CA ALA A 162 -33.27 19.94 14.14
C ALA A 162 -33.44 19.41 12.68
N ASP A 163 -33.27 20.27 11.67
CA ASP A 163 -33.29 19.95 10.23
C ASP A 163 -31.90 19.72 9.60
N ALA A 164 -30.85 19.47 10.41
CA ALA A 164 -29.58 19.01 9.87
C ALA A 164 -29.79 17.68 9.13
N VAL A 165 -29.70 17.74 7.80
CA VAL A 165 -29.72 16.63 6.84
C VAL A 165 -29.16 15.38 7.50
N LYS A 166 -29.99 14.34 7.64
CA LYS A 166 -29.51 12.99 7.95
C LYS A 166 -28.54 12.62 6.82
N VAL A 167 -27.26 12.84 7.04
CA VAL A 167 -26.22 12.25 6.20
C VAL A 167 -26.28 10.78 6.54
N GLU A 168 -27.12 10.05 5.80
CA GLU A 168 -27.04 8.60 5.75
C GLU A 168 -25.57 8.27 5.46
N PRO A 169 -24.87 7.57 6.36
CA PRO A 169 -23.49 7.23 6.13
C PRO A 169 -23.45 6.45 4.82
N THR A 170 -22.71 6.93 3.83
CA THR A 170 -22.45 6.20 2.58
C THR A 170 -22.09 4.76 2.94
N GLU A 171 -23.00 3.82 2.64
CA GLU A 171 -23.32 2.67 3.48
C GLU A 171 -22.24 1.57 3.58
N ASN A 172 -21.09 1.67 2.91
CA ASN A 172 -20.32 0.45 2.65
C ASN A 172 -18.85 0.42 3.09
N ASP A 173 -18.24 1.55 3.49
CA ASP A 173 -16.78 1.56 3.68
C ASP A 173 -16.32 1.72 5.15
N VAL A 174 -17.22 2.12 6.06
CA VAL A 174 -16.87 2.36 7.46
C VAL A 174 -17.54 1.33 8.36
N PRO A 175 -16.78 0.59 9.19
CA PRO A 175 -17.37 -0.39 10.09
C PRO A 175 -18.35 0.27 11.07
N ARG A 176 -19.58 -0.26 11.10
CA ARG A 176 -20.66 0.25 11.95
C ARG A 176 -20.22 0.20 13.42
N THR A 177 -20.24 1.36 14.05
CA THR A 177 -19.92 1.51 15.47
C THR A 177 -21.19 1.52 16.29
N VAL A 178 -21.27 0.67 17.30
CA VAL A 178 -22.41 0.54 18.22
C VAL A 178 -22.01 1.08 19.59
N VAL A 179 -22.88 1.88 20.21
CA VAL A 179 -22.66 2.36 21.59
C VAL A 179 -23.22 1.33 22.56
N LYS A 180 -22.37 0.75 23.43
CA LYS A 180 -22.77 -0.29 24.38
C LYS A 180 -23.24 0.27 25.72
N LYS A 181 -22.52 1.28 26.23
CA LYS A 181 -22.82 1.86 27.55
C LYS A 181 -22.43 3.33 27.59
N ILE A 182 -23.24 4.12 28.27
CA ILE A 182 -22.95 5.52 28.58
C ILE A 182 -22.80 5.64 30.09
N GLU A 183 -21.59 5.94 30.54
CA GLU A 183 -21.24 6.19 31.93
C GLU A 183 -20.91 7.68 32.10
N GLY A 184 -21.94 8.48 32.36
CA GLY A 184 -21.80 9.92 32.62
C GLY A 184 -21.20 10.69 31.43
N ARG A 185 -19.88 10.97 31.50
CA ARG A 185 -19.13 11.72 30.46
C ARG A 185 -18.38 10.81 29.48
N THR A 186 -18.37 9.50 29.71
CA THR A 186 -17.70 8.51 28.87
C THR A 186 -18.71 7.55 28.28
N GLU A 187 -18.53 7.21 27.01
CA GLU A 187 -19.29 6.18 26.31
C GLU A 187 -18.34 5.08 25.85
N THR A 188 -18.76 3.83 26.03
CA THR A 188 -18.05 2.64 25.53
C THR A 188 -18.69 2.23 24.23
N LEU A 189 -17.86 2.14 23.19
CA LEU A 189 -18.24 1.79 21.85
C LEU A 189 -17.65 0.44 21.49
N GLU A 190 -18.36 -0.25 20.60
CA GLU A 190 -17.96 -1.49 19.99
C GLU A 190 -18.03 -1.36 18.48
N ARG A 191 -17.06 -1.95 17.79
CA ARG A 191 -17.11 -2.10 16.33
C ARG A 191 -16.53 -3.44 15.94
N HIS A 192 -17.06 -3.97 14.85
CA HIS A 192 -16.49 -5.12 14.16
C HIS A 192 -15.61 -4.62 13.02
N VAL A 193 -14.37 -5.13 12.93
CA VAL A 193 -13.42 -4.80 11.86
C VAL A 193 -12.92 -6.12 11.27
N PRO A 194 -13.12 -6.39 9.97
CA PRO A 194 -12.70 -7.66 9.36
C PRO A 194 -11.20 -7.93 9.49
N GLN A 195 -10.37 -6.91 9.27
CA GLN A 195 -8.91 -6.99 9.36
C GLN A 195 -8.34 -5.71 9.96
N MET A 196 -7.37 -5.83 10.85
CA MET A 196 -6.75 -4.69 11.51
C MET A 196 -5.26 -4.92 11.73
N LEU A 197 -4.45 -3.90 11.42
CA LEU A 197 -3.03 -3.87 11.77
C LEU A 197 -2.85 -3.00 13.02
N LEU A 198 -2.39 -3.63 14.11
CA LEU A 198 -2.17 -2.98 15.39
C LEU A 198 -0.66 -2.82 15.63
N ARG A 199 -0.22 -1.58 15.84
CA ARG A 199 1.18 -1.26 16.11
C ARG A 199 1.54 -1.66 17.53
N GLY A 200 2.60 -2.43 17.72
CA GLY A 200 2.95 -3.03 19.00
C GLY A 200 3.28 -2.06 20.13
N GLU A 201 3.67 -0.85 19.78
CA GLU A 201 3.75 0.26 20.72
C GLU A 201 2.43 0.46 21.48
N GLN A 202 1.28 0.33 20.82
CA GLN A 202 -0.04 0.52 21.44
C GLN A 202 -0.50 -0.69 22.25
N VAL A 203 0.17 -1.85 22.14
CA VAL A 203 -0.18 -3.05 22.89
C VAL A 203 0.31 -2.90 24.34
N ALA A 204 -0.59 -3.12 25.28
CA ALA A 204 -0.25 -3.18 26.70
C ALA A 204 -0.08 -4.63 27.17
N ILE A 205 -1.11 -5.46 26.93
CA ILE A 205 -1.17 -6.85 27.42
C ILE A 205 -1.92 -7.68 26.38
N ILE A 206 -1.50 -8.93 26.18
CA ILE A 206 -2.22 -9.91 25.36
C ILE A 206 -2.61 -11.09 26.27
N VAL A 207 -3.88 -11.45 26.23
CA VAL A 207 -4.43 -12.56 26.99
C VAL A 207 -5.02 -13.58 26.03
N LYS A 208 -4.65 -14.85 26.18
CA LYS A 208 -5.29 -15.97 25.48
C LYS A 208 -6.69 -16.17 26.07
N ILE A 209 -7.72 -16.18 25.24
CA ILE A 209 -9.08 -16.52 25.65
C ILE A 209 -9.22 -18.04 25.48
N ASN A 210 -9.60 -18.73 26.56
CA ASN A 210 -9.94 -20.16 26.51
C ASN A 210 -11.41 -20.34 26.13
#